data_AF-A0A0D7KDR7-F1
#
_entry.id   AF-A0A0D7KDR7-F1
#
_cell.length_a   1.000
_cell.length_b   1.000
_cell.length_c   1.000
_cell.angle_alpha   90.00
_cell.angle_beta   90.00
_cell.angle_gamma   90.00
#
_symmetry.space_group_name_H-M   'P 1'
#
loop_
_entity.id
_entity.type
_entity.pdbx_description
1 polymer ?
#
loop_
_entity_poly.entity_id
_entity_poly.type
_entity_poly.pdbx_seq_one_letter_code
_entity_poly.pdbx_strand_id
1 'polypeptide(L)'
;MIRQQQTLVLSPYAALYDIVVPKDNMLRQINELVDFTFIYGELEAKYCLDNGRNAIDPIRMFIYLLLKAIFELSDVDIVERSKYDMSFKYFLGMAPEDSVIDPSSLTKFRKLRLKDMNLLDMLIGQTVALAIEQDILKSTSIIVDATHTKARYNQKSPQEILQDRARKLRKVVYSMDESVKTKMPAKNMNNVLEDEIAYCQKLVAFIEKGSGIAQVPKVLEPLNLLK
;
A
#
# COMPACT_ATOMS: atom_id res chain seq x y z
N MET A 1 10.88 -20.63 -7.54
CA MET A 1 12.28 -20.17 -7.62
C MET A 1 12.41 -18.66 -7.45
N ILE A 2 13.31 -18.17 -6.59
CA ILE A 2 13.73 -16.76 -6.55
C ILE A 2 14.76 -16.51 -7.67
N ARG A 3 14.71 -15.36 -8.35
CA ARG A 3 15.67 -15.03 -9.41
C ARG A 3 16.92 -14.41 -8.80
N GLN A 4 18.08 -15.06 -8.97
CA GLN A 4 19.38 -14.59 -8.46
C GLN A 4 19.99 -13.43 -9.26
N GLN A 5 19.54 -13.19 -10.49
CA GLN A 5 19.96 -12.05 -11.30
C GLN A 5 18.78 -11.12 -11.56
N GLN A 6 18.93 -9.85 -11.15
CA GLN A 6 18.09 -8.76 -11.64
C GLN A 6 18.36 -8.60 -13.14
N THR A 7 17.41 -9.04 -13.96
CA THR A 7 17.47 -8.81 -15.40
C THR A 7 17.45 -7.31 -15.66
N LEU A 8 18.50 -6.77 -16.27
CA LEU A 8 18.50 -5.42 -16.81
C LEU A 8 17.23 -5.24 -17.64
N VAL A 9 16.37 -4.31 -17.23
CA VAL A 9 15.14 -4.00 -17.95
C VAL A 9 15.53 -3.16 -19.17
N LEU A 10 15.90 -3.85 -20.25
CA LEU A 10 16.24 -3.24 -21.53
C LEU A 10 14.93 -2.91 -22.27
N SER A 11 14.34 -1.77 -21.93
CA SER A 11 13.16 -1.25 -22.61
C SER A 11 13.55 -0.12 -23.56
N PRO A 12 13.07 -0.13 -24.82
CA PRO A 12 13.24 1.00 -25.73
C PRO A 12 12.49 2.26 -25.24
N TYR A 13 11.55 2.11 -24.30
CA TYR A 13 10.74 3.18 -23.76
C TYR A 13 11.23 3.72 -22.42
N ALA A 14 12.35 3.20 -21.88
CA ALA A 14 12.87 3.59 -20.57
C ALA A 14 13.09 5.11 -20.43
N ALA A 15 13.49 5.78 -21.52
CA ALA A 15 13.69 7.23 -21.57
C ALA A 15 12.40 8.03 -21.26
N LEU A 16 11.21 7.44 -21.39
CA LEU A 16 9.96 8.09 -21.00
C LEU A 16 9.93 8.42 -19.50
N TYR A 17 10.57 7.64 -18.64
CA TYR A 17 10.60 7.93 -17.21
C TYR A 17 11.34 9.22 -16.90
N ASP A 18 12.41 9.54 -17.63
CA ASP A 18 13.14 10.78 -17.43
C ASP A 18 12.34 12.03 -17.83
N ILE A 19 11.36 11.85 -18.72
CA ILE A 19 10.47 12.92 -19.20
C ILE A 19 9.23 13.05 -18.30
N VAL A 20 8.60 11.92 -17.94
CA VAL A 20 7.28 11.88 -17.29
C VAL A 20 7.37 11.87 -15.77
N VAL A 21 8.49 11.41 -15.19
CA VAL A 21 8.70 11.34 -13.74
C VAL A 21 9.82 12.32 -13.37
N PRO A 22 9.50 13.58 -13.06
CA PRO A 22 10.47 14.59 -12.66
C PRO A 22 11.35 14.17 -11.48
N LYS A 23 12.52 14.81 -11.35
CA LYS A 23 13.48 14.55 -10.25
C LYS A 23 12.98 14.95 -8.86
N ASP A 24 12.02 15.87 -8.80
CA ASP A 24 11.32 16.29 -7.58
C ASP A 24 10.16 15.35 -7.20
N ASN A 25 9.86 14.32 -8.00
CA ASN A 25 8.86 13.33 -7.64
C ASN A 25 9.30 12.54 -6.40
N MET A 26 8.44 12.51 -5.37
CA MET A 26 8.69 11.82 -4.10
C MET A 26 9.12 10.35 -4.28
N LEU A 27 8.44 9.59 -5.14
CA LEU A 27 8.76 8.16 -5.35
C LEU A 27 10.11 7.99 -6.04
N ARG A 28 10.45 8.89 -6.98
CA ARG A 28 11.76 8.90 -7.64
C ARG A 28 12.88 9.20 -6.65
N GLN A 29 12.70 10.20 -5.79
CA GLN A 29 13.67 10.52 -4.74
C GLN A 29 13.88 9.35 -3.79
N ILE A 30 12.80 8.70 -3.33
CA ILE A 30 12.91 7.52 -2.47
C ILE A 30 13.67 6.39 -3.17
N ASN A 31 13.37 6.12 -4.44
CA ASN A 31 14.05 5.07 -5.21
C ASN A 31 15.55 5.33 -5.39
N GLU A 32 15.93 6.60 -5.55
CA GLU A 32 17.33 7.00 -5.73
C GLU A 32 18.09 7.05 -4.39
N LEU A 33 17.39 7.25 -3.26
CA LEU A 33 17.98 7.33 -1.92
C LEU A 33 18.06 5.98 -1.19
N VAL A 34 17.12 5.07 -1.43
CA VAL A 34 16.99 3.81 -0.69
C VAL A 34 17.37 2.65 -1.58
N ASP A 35 18.44 1.94 -1.21
CA ASP A 35 18.72 0.63 -1.79
C ASP A 35 17.82 -0.43 -1.15
N PHE A 36 16.95 -1.05 -1.95
CA PHE A 36 16.02 -2.09 -1.52
C PHE A 36 16.62 -3.51 -1.56
N THR A 37 17.89 -3.68 -1.92
CA THR A 37 18.55 -5.00 -2.00
C THR A 37 18.52 -5.77 -0.68
N PHE A 38 18.52 -5.10 0.48
CA PHE A 38 18.43 -5.76 1.79
C PHE A 38 17.19 -6.67 1.91
N ILE A 39 16.09 -6.33 1.23
CA ILE A 39 14.85 -7.12 1.26
C ILE A 39 15.06 -8.50 0.65
N TYR A 40 15.90 -8.58 -0.40
CA TYR A 40 16.22 -9.84 -1.04
C TYR A 40 16.92 -10.78 -0.05
N GLY A 41 17.95 -10.30 0.66
CA GLY A 41 18.68 -11.09 1.65
C GLY A 41 17.77 -11.61 2.78
N GLU A 42 16.85 -10.78 3.25
CA GLU A 42 15.91 -11.14 4.32
C GLU A 42 14.84 -12.14 3.89
N LEU A 43 14.46 -12.11 2.61
CA LEU A 43 13.40 -12.98 2.07
C LEU A 43 13.94 -14.23 1.41
N GLU A 44 15.20 -14.30 1.02
CA GLU A 44 15.79 -15.42 0.26
C GLU A 44 15.50 -16.78 0.91
N ALA A 45 15.72 -16.90 2.23
CA ALA A 45 15.47 -18.12 2.99
C ALA A 45 14.01 -18.61 2.94
N LYS A 46 13.07 -17.74 2.59
CA LYS A 46 11.64 -18.06 2.48
C LYS A 46 11.24 -18.50 1.08
N TYR A 47 12.15 -18.45 0.10
CA TYR A 47 11.91 -18.91 -1.25
C TYR A 47 12.69 -20.19 -1.52
N CYS A 48 12.14 -21.01 -2.42
CA CYS A 48 12.86 -22.15 -2.95
C CYS A 48 13.85 -21.67 -4.02
N LEU A 49 15.09 -22.16 -3.96
CA LEU A 49 16.20 -21.71 -4.80
C LEU A 49 16.27 -22.42 -6.15
N ASP A 50 15.72 -23.63 -6.24
CA ASP A 50 16.02 -24.59 -7.30
C ASP A 50 14.78 -25.25 -7.93
N ASN A 51 13.60 -25.07 -7.33
CA ASN A 51 12.39 -25.74 -7.79
C ASN A 51 11.20 -24.80 -8.05
N GLY A 52 10.38 -25.21 -9.03
CA GLY A 52 9.10 -24.61 -9.38
C GLY A 52 9.18 -23.38 -10.28
N ARG A 53 8.02 -22.75 -10.49
CA ARG A 53 7.90 -21.53 -11.31
C ARG A 53 8.69 -20.37 -10.69
N ASN A 54 9.19 -19.50 -11.56
CA ASN A 54 9.80 -18.24 -11.15
C ASN A 54 8.80 -17.41 -10.37
N ALA A 55 9.19 -17.01 -9.17
CA ALA A 55 8.42 -16.08 -8.37
C ALA A 55 8.56 -14.67 -8.92
N ILE A 56 7.57 -13.83 -8.62
CA ILE A 56 7.70 -12.39 -8.76
C ILE A 56 8.81 -11.93 -7.81
N ASP A 57 9.61 -10.96 -8.25
CA ASP A 57 10.69 -10.38 -7.47
C ASP A 57 10.20 -9.93 -6.08
N PRO A 58 10.78 -10.46 -4.98
CA PRO A 58 10.39 -10.08 -3.63
C PRO A 58 10.56 -8.59 -3.35
N ILE A 59 11.55 -7.92 -3.95
CA ILE A 59 11.73 -6.47 -3.83
C ILE A 59 10.52 -5.75 -4.41
N ARG A 60 10.13 -6.12 -5.64
CA ARG A 60 8.93 -5.56 -6.29
C ARG A 60 7.66 -5.78 -5.47
N MET A 61 7.50 -6.98 -4.91
CA MET A 61 6.34 -7.31 -4.06
C MET A 61 6.33 -6.46 -2.77
N PHE A 62 7.50 -6.21 -2.18
CA PHE A 62 7.62 -5.32 -1.03
C PHE A 62 7.31 -3.87 -1.41
N ILE A 63 7.82 -3.38 -2.54
CA ILE A 63 7.56 -2.01 -3.03
C ILE A 63 6.06 -1.79 -3.27
N TYR A 64 5.33 -2.78 -3.80
CA TYR A 64 3.87 -2.71 -3.87
C TYR A 64 3.21 -2.53 -2.50
N LEU A 65 3.71 -3.21 -1.45
CA LEU A 65 3.21 -3.04 -0.09
C LEU A 65 3.58 -1.68 0.50
N LEU A 66 4.75 -1.15 0.16
CA LEU A 66 5.17 0.19 0.55
C LEU A 66 4.29 1.25 -0.10
N LEU A 67 4.03 1.16 -1.40
CA LEU A 67 3.08 2.02 -2.12
C LEU A 67 1.69 1.95 -1.49
N LYS A 68 1.23 0.76 -1.14
CA LYS A 68 -0.03 0.55 -0.42
C LYS A 68 -0.07 1.32 0.91
N ALA A 69 1.01 1.31 1.67
CA ALA A 69 1.11 2.03 2.94
C ALA A 69 1.14 3.55 2.75
N ILE A 70 1.87 4.05 1.74
CA ILE A 70 2.01 5.49 1.45
C ILE A 70 0.69 6.10 0.98
N PHE A 71 -0.05 5.42 0.10
CA PHE A 71 -1.25 5.96 -0.54
C PHE A 71 -2.58 5.46 0.08
N GLU A 72 -2.54 4.61 1.11
CA GLU A 72 -3.72 4.00 1.76
C GLU A 72 -4.72 3.30 0.79
N LEU A 73 -4.23 2.67 -0.28
CA LEU A 73 -5.07 2.03 -1.31
C LEU A 73 -5.33 0.53 -1.04
N SER A 74 -6.33 -0.05 -1.69
CA SER A 74 -6.54 -1.51 -1.67
C SER A 74 -5.52 -2.24 -2.56
N ASP A 75 -5.41 -3.57 -2.46
CA ASP A 75 -4.51 -4.33 -3.34
C ASP A 75 -4.94 -4.28 -4.80
N VAL A 76 -6.24 -4.20 -5.06
CA VAL A 76 -6.79 -4.09 -6.42
C VAL A 76 -6.49 -2.71 -6.96
N ASP A 77 -6.74 -1.67 -6.16
CA ASP A 77 -6.53 -0.28 -6.58
C ASP A 77 -5.05 0.02 -6.80
N ILE A 78 -4.15 -0.54 -5.98
CA ILE A 78 -2.70 -0.32 -6.18
C ILE A 78 -2.23 -0.95 -7.48
N VAL A 79 -2.67 -2.16 -7.79
CA VAL A 79 -2.29 -2.88 -9.01
C VAL A 79 -2.90 -2.19 -10.23
N GLU A 80 -4.15 -1.75 -10.14
CA GLU A 80 -4.82 -1.00 -11.20
C GLU A 80 -4.10 0.32 -11.48
N ARG A 81 -3.78 1.08 -10.43
CA ARG A 81 -3.04 2.34 -10.55
C ARG A 81 -1.66 2.16 -11.15
N SER A 82 -0.95 1.09 -10.80
CA SER A 82 0.33 0.74 -11.40
C SER A 82 0.25 0.42 -12.91
N LYS A 83 -0.94 0.24 -13.50
CA LYS A 83 -1.04 0.03 -14.96
C LYS A 83 -0.78 1.31 -15.74
N TYR A 84 -1.22 2.45 -15.23
CA TYR A 84 -1.22 3.73 -15.95
C TYR A 84 -0.37 4.81 -15.27
N ASP A 85 -0.11 4.73 -13.97
CA ASP A 85 0.72 5.69 -13.25
C ASP A 85 2.21 5.36 -13.48
N MET A 86 2.86 6.18 -14.31
CA MET A 86 4.28 6.01 -14.65
C MET A 86 5.20 6.17 -13.43
N SER A 87 4.81 6.97 -12.43
CA SER A 87 5.60 7.11 -11.21
C SER A 87 5.59 5.82 -10.38
N PHE A 88 4.48 5.09 -10.38
CA PHE A 88 4.36 3.79 -9.71
C PHE A 88 5.18 2.74 -10.45
N LYS A 89 5.08 2.66 -11.78
CA LYS A 89 5.89 1.71 -12.56
C LYS A 89 7.38 1.96 -12.43
N TYR A 90 7.80 3.23 -12.43
CA TYR A 90 9.18 3.62 -12.18
C TYR A 90 9.65 3.11 -10.81
N PHE A 91 8.88 3.39 -9.75
CA PHE A 91 9.21 2.95 -8.40
C PHE A 91 9.25 1.43 -8.26
N LEU A 92 8.44 0.70 -9.03
CA LEU A 92 8.42 -0.77 -9.05
C LEU A 92 9.54 -1.40 -9.89
N GLY A 93 10.40 -0.59 -10.53
CA GLY A 93 11.45 -1.07 -11.42
C GLY A 93 10.90 -1.87 -12.61
N MET A 94 9.77 -1.41 -13.16
CA MET A 94 9.12 -2.06 -14.31
C MET A 94 9.38 -1.29 -15.61
N ALA A 95 9.38 -1.97 -16.74
CA ALA A 95 9.35 -1.29 -18.03
C ALA A 95 8.00 -0.56 -18.20
N PRO A 96 7.95 0.58 -18.92
CA PRO A 96 6.69 1.25 -19.24
C PRO A 96 5.64 0.32 -19.88
N GLU A 97 6.08 -0.61 -20.72
CA GLU A 97 5.28 -1.59 -21.45
C GLU A 97 4.92 -2.84 -20.63
N ASP A 98 5.57 -3.08 -19.49
CA ASP A 98 5.35 -4.29 -18.71
C ASP A 98 3.92 -4.36 -18.15
N SER A 99 3.35 -5.57 -18.18
CA SER A 99 2.10 -5.89 -17.49
C SER A 99 2.29 -5.98 -15.98
N VAL A 100 1.31 -5.49 -15.22
CA VAL A 100 1.29 -5.58 -13.75
C VAL A 100 0.96 -6.99 -13.25
N ILE A 101 1.19 -7.20 -11.95
CA ILE A 101 0.91 -8.46 -11.26
C ILE A 101 -0.60 -8.68 -11.07
N ASP A 102 -0.99 -9.92 -10.78
CA ASP A 102 -2.34 -10.19 -10.27
C ASP A 102 -2.48 -9.76 -8.78
N PRO A 103 -3.56 -9.07 -8.37
CA PRO A 103 -3.75 -8.61 -6.99
C PRO A 103 -3.67 -9.72 -5.93
N SER A 104 -4.07 -10.95 -6.26
CA SER A 104 -4.00 -12.08 -5.31
C SER A 104 -2.56 -12.43 -4.92
N SER A 105 -1.59 -12.07 -5.76
CA SER A 105 -0.16 -12.25 -5.49
C SER A 105 0.27 -11.51 -4.23
N LEU A 106 -0.23 -10.29 -3.98
CA LEU A 106 0.09 -9.51 -2.79
C LEU A 106 -0.43 -10.18 -1.51
N THR A 107 -1.62 -10.77 -1.59
CA THR A 107 -2.20 -11.53 -0.49
C THR A 107 -1.40 -12.78 -0.17
N LYS A 108 -0.99 -13.53 -1.20
CA LYS A 108 -0.12 -14.71 -1.02
C LYS A 108 1.24 -14.33 -0.43
N PHE A 109 1.84 -13.25 -0.91
CA PHE A 109 3.12 -12.76 -0.41
C PHE A 109 3.07 -12.44 1.09
N ARG A 110 2.06 -11.67 1.54
CA ARG A 110 1.89 -11.37 2.98
C ARG A 110 1.69 -12.63 3.82
N LYS A 111 0.81 -13.53 3.40
CA LYS A 111 0.47 -14.74 4.17
C LYS A 111 1.62 -15.76 4.24
N LEU A 112 2.35 -15.95 3.14
CA LEU A 112 3.33 -17.03 3.01
C LEU A 112 4.77 -16.58 3.31
N ARG A 113 5.09 -15.29 3.11
CA ARG A 113 6.47 -14.78 3.22
C ARG A 113 6.66 -13.81 4.37
N LEU A 114 5.67 -13.01 4.76
CA LEU A 114 5.87 -11.96 5.76
C LEU A 114 5.35 -12.28 7.18
N LYS A 115 4.76 -13.46 7.39
CA LYS A 115 4.08 -13.80 8.66
C LYS A 115 4.97 -13.70 9.91
N ASP A 116 6.20 -14.22 9.83
CA ASP A 116 7.09 -14.38 10.99
C ASP A 116 8.29 -13.43 10.95
N MET A 117 8.16 -12.28 10.28
CA MET A 117 9.23 -11.28 10.20
C MET A 117 8.96 -10.12 11.17
N ASN A 118 9.99 -9.75 11.95
CA ASN A 118 10.05 -8.45 12.63
C ASN A 118 10.35 -7.34 11.61
N LEU A 119 9.46 -7.22 10.61
CA LEU A 119 9.62 -6.34 9.46
C LEU A 119 9.79 -4.88 9.90
N LEU A 120 9.06 -4.47 10.93
CA LEU A 120 9.11 -3.10 11.42
C LEU A 120 10.45 -2.77 12.06
N ASP A 121 11.01 -3.66 12.88
CA ASP A 121 12.30 -3.41 13.53
C ASP A 121 13.43 -3.37 12.49
N MET A 122 13.37 -4.27 11.51
CA MET A 122 14.29 -4.27 10.37
C MET A 122 14.19 -2.97 9.56
N LEU A 123 12.98 -2.51 9.22
CA LEU A 123 12.80 -1.25 8.48
C LEU A 123 13.28 -0.04 9.27
N ILE A 124 13.01 0.02 10.58
CA ILE A 124 13.55 1.08 11.45
C ILE A 124 15.07 1.06 11.44
N GLY A 125 15.68 -0.12 11.62
CA GLY A 125 17.14 -0.28 11.57
C GLY A 125 17.75 0.25 10.27
N GLN A 126 17.15 -0.10 9.13
CA GLN A 126 17.59 0.38 7.81
C GLN A 126 17.44 1.89 7.66
N THR A 127 16.31 2.47 8.12
CA THR A 127 16.13 3.93 8.07
C THR A 127 17.14 4.68 8.94
N VAL A 128 17.51 4.12 10.09
CA VAL A 128 18.53 4.70 10.98
C VAL A 128 19.91 4.61 10.32
N ALA A 129 20.26 3.47 9.73
CA ALA A 129 21.52 3.29 9.00
C ALA A 129 21.66 4.32 7.87
N LEU A 130 20.63 4.46 7.02
CA LEU A 130 20.60 5.45 5.95
C LEU A 130 20.72 6.89 6.47
N ALA A 131 20.06 7.22 7.58
CA ALA A 131 20.15 8.56 8.17
C ALA A 131 21.54 8.87 8.75
N ILE A 132 22.29 7.85 9.21
CA ILE A 132 23.69 8.00 9.60
C ILE A 132 24.57 8.20 8.36
N GLU A 133 24.38 7.40 7.31
CA GLU A 133 25.15 7.50 6.06
C GLU A 133 24.99 8.85 5.36
N GLN A 134 23.79 9.44 5.44
CA GLN A 134 23.48 10.76 4.87
C GLN A 134 23.87 11.93 5.80
N ASP A 135 24.59 11.67 6.89
CA ASP A 135 25.00 12.66 7.91
C ASP A 135 23.82 13.45 8.53
N ILE A 136 22.60 12.91 8.45
CA ILE A 136 21.38 13.50 9.03
C ILE A 136 21.39 13.29 10.55
N LEU A 137 21.76 12.07 10.99
CA LEU A 137 21.93 11.73 12.40
C LEU A 137 23.39 11.94 12.83
N LYS A 138 23.63 12.97 13.64
CA LYS A 138 24.94 13.23 14.25
C LYS A 138 24.96 12.70 15.67
N SER A 139 25.96 11.88 16.00
CA SER A 139 26.13 11.24 17.30
C SER A 139 26.56 12.18 18.44
N THR A 140 26.76 13.46 18.16
CA THR A 140 27.32 14.44 19.10
C THR A 140 26.32 15.08 20.03
N SER A 141 25.01 15.04 19.74
CA SER A 141 24.01 15.77 20.53
C SER A 141 22.67 15.06 20.48
N ILE A 142 22.11 14.71 21.65
CA ILE A 142 20.78 14.14 21.76
C ILE A 142 19.81 15.26 22.14
N ILE A 143 18.94 15.64 21.22
CA ILE A 143 17.79 16.51 21.50
C ILE A 143 16.61 15.58 21.75
N VAL A 144 16.16 15.50 23.00
CA VAL A 144 15.01 14.67 23.38
C VAL A 144 13.77 15.56 23.38
N ASP A 145 12.93 15.40 22.37
CA ASP A 145 11.56 15.91 22.39
C ASP A 145 10.62 14.76 22.77
N ALA A 146 9.71 15.02 23.72
CA ALA A 146 8.82 14.00 24.26
C ALA A 146 7.41 14.20 23.70
N THR A 147 7.07 13.45 22.65
CA THR A 147 5.70 13.39 22.15
C THR A 147 4.93 12.28 22.87
N HIS A 148 3.73 12.57 23.37
CA HIS A 148 2.85 11.53 23.92
C HIS A 148 2.35 10.61 22.80
N THR A 149 3.06 9.51 22.56
CA THR A 149 2.63 8.46 21.64
C THR A 149 1.69 7.50 22.38
N LYS A 150 0.52 7.21 21.82
CA LYS A 150 -0.38 6.19 22.39
C LYS A 150 0.33 4.83 22.38
N ALA A 151 0.23 4.10 23.49
CA ALA A 151 0.82 2.76 23.61
C ALA A 151 0.27 1.81 22.53
N ARG A 152 1.12 0.87 22.08
CA ARG A 152 0.76 -0.20 21.11
C ARG A 152 -0.44 -1.05 21.52
N TYR A 153 -0.87 -0.99 22.78
CA TYR A 153 -2.07 -1.66 23.27
C TYR A 153 -3.37 -1.11 22.68
N ASN A 154 -3.39 0.15 22.20
CA ASN A 154 -4.55 0.75 21.54
C ASN A 154 -4.62 0.38 20.04
N GLN A 155 -4.46 -0.91 19.72
CA GLN A 155 -4.81 -1.37 18.37
C GLN A 155 -6.32 -1.20 18.21
N LYS A 156 -6.72 -0.46 17.17
CA LYS A 156 -8.15 -0.31 16.85
C LYS A 156 -8.75 -1.70 16.68
N SER A 157 -9.89 -1.95 17.30
CA SER A 157 -10.59 -3.22 17.10
C SER A 157 -11.02 -3.35 15.62
N PRO A 158 -11.20 -4.57 15.09
CA PRO A 158 -11.71 -4.75 13.73
C PRO A 158 -12.99 -3.96 13.46
N GLN A 159 -13.85 -3.83 14.48
CA GLN A 159 -15.07 -3.03 14.43
C GLN A 159 -14.76 -1.53 14.28
N GLU A 160 -13.87 -0.98 15.08
CA GLU A 160 -13.48 0.44 14.99
C GLU A 160 -12.87 0.79 13.63
N ILE A 161 -12.12 -0.16 13.02
CA ILE A 161 -11.57 -0.01 11.68
C ILE A 161 -12.70 0.07 10.64
N LEU A 162 -13.68 -0.83 10.71
CA LEU A 162 -14.85 -0.81 9.81
C LEU A 162 -15.66 0.47 9.96
N GLN A 163 -15.88 0.93 11.20
CA GLN A 163 -16.60 2.18 11.47
C GLN A 163 -15.86 3.41 10.92
N ASP A 164 -14.54 3.46 11.05
CA ASP A 164 -13.72 4.56 10.52
C ASP A 164 -13.77 4.57 8.99
N ARG A 165 -13.66 3.41 8.34
CA ARG A 165 -13.78 3.26 6.89
C ARG A 165 -15.18 3.64 6.38
N ALA A 166 -16.23 3.15 7.02
CA ALA A 166 -17.61 3.51 6.69
C ALA A 166 -17.84 5.02 6.85
N ARG A 167 -17.27 5.63 7.89
CA ARG A 167 -17.32 7.08 8.10
C ARG A 167 -16.58 7.85 7.02
N LYS A 168 -15.37 7.42 6.63
CA LYS A 168 -14.60 8.00 5.52
C LYS A 168 -15.41 7.95 4.22
N LEU A 169 -15.96 6.78 3.86
CA LEU A 169 -16.79 6.63 2.66
C LEU A 169 -17.98 7.59 2.66
N ARG A 170 -18.73 7.66 3.78
CA ARG A 170 -19.86 8.60 3.89
C ARG A 170 -19.47 10.05 3.69
N LYS A 171 -18.37 10.49 4.30
CA LYS A 171 -17.86 11.86 4.14
C LYS A 171 -17.57 12.18 2.68
N VAL A 172 -16.96 11.24 1.95
CA VAL A 172 -16.68 11.42 0.52
C VAL A 172 -17.98 11.50 -0.28
N VAL A 173 -18.93 10.59 -0.05
CA VAL A 173 -20.23 10.62 -0.74
C VAL A 173 -20.97 11.94 -0.48
N TYR A 174 -21.01 12.41 0.76
CA TYR A 174 -21.65 13.68 1.12
C TYR A 174 -20.98 14.90 0.49
N SER A 175 -19.66 14.83 0.25
CA SER A 175 -18.94 15.91 -0.42
C SER A 175 -19.31 16.04 -1.90
N MET A 176 -19.83 14.96 -2.51
CA MET A 176 -20.27 14.95 -3.91
C MET A 176 -21.76 15.22 -4.05
N ASP A 177 -22.57 14.57 -3.22
CA ASP A 177 -24.03 14.73 -3.24
C ASP A 177 -24.57 14.76 -1.82
N GLU A 178 -25.00 15.96 -1.42
CA GLU A 178 -25.56 16.21 -0.10
C GLU A 178 -26.98 15.62 0.06
N SER A 179 -27.71 15.42 -1.04
CA SER A 179 -29.07 14.87 -1.03
C SER A 179 -29.11 13.42 -0.51
N VAL A 180 -28.00 12.69 -0.68
CA VAL A 180 -27.83 11.29 -0.27
C VAL A 180 -27.86 11.12 1.26
N LYS A 181 -27.62 12.19 2.03
CA LYS A 181 -27.69 12.16 3.51
C LYS A 181 -29.03 11.61 4.03
N THR A 182 -30.12 11.91 3.34
CA THR A 182 -31.48 11.52 3.75
C THR A 182 -31.82 10.06 3.48
N LYS A 183 -31.14 9.44 2.51
CA LYS A 183 -31.42 8.07 2.05
C LYS A 183 -30.45 7.02 2.61
N MET A 184 -29.44 7.45 3.36
CA MET A 184 -28.42 6.53 3.87
C MET A 184 -28.96 5.60 4.96
N PRO A 185 -28.43 4.36 5.06
CA PRO A 185 -28.82 3.43 6.10
C PRO A 185 -28.50 3.99 7.50
N ALA A 186 -29.30 3.63 8.49
CA ALA A 186 -29.03 3.97 9.88
C ALA A 186 -27.69 3.35 10.33
N LYS A 187 -26.91 4.09 11.13
CA LYS A 187 -25.66 3.56 11.70
C LYS A 187 -25.99 2.46 12.71
N ASN A 188 -25.14 1.44 12.76
CA ASN A 188 -25.21 0.47 13.84
C ASN A 188 -24.85 1.14 15.18
N MET A 189 -25.57 0.79 16.24
CA MET A 189 -25.33 1.24 17.61
C MET A 189 -24.82 0.11 18.52
N ASN A 190 -24.83 -1.14 18.02
CA ASN A 190 -24.38 -2.31 18.77
C ASN A 190 -22.88 -2.51 18.60
N ASN A 191 -22.19 -2.92 19.67
CA ASN A 191 -20.77 -3.27 19.64
C ASN A 191 -20.50 -4.70 19.13
N VAL A 192 -21.32 -5.15 18.18
CA VAL A 192 -21.25 -6.50 17.60
C VAL A 192 -20.65 -6.41 16.20
N LEU A 193 -19.62 -7.21 15.94
CA LEU A 193 -18.86 -7.16 14.68
C LEU A 193 -19.70 -7.60 13.48
N GLU A 194 -20.52 -8.63 13.65
CA GLU A 194 -21.42 -9.17 12.64
C GLU A 194 -22.44 -8.13 12.17
N ASP A 195 -22.99 -7.35 13.10
CA ASP A 195 -23.93 -6.27 12.80
C ASP A 195 -23.24 -5.14 12.02
N GLU A 196 -21.98 -4.82 12.35
CA GLU A 196 -21.18 -3.83 11.62
C GLU A 196 -20.85 -4.31 10.20
N ILE A 197 -20.49 -5.58 10.03
CA ILE A 197 -20.26 -6.18 8.70
C ILE A 197 -21.54 -6.12 7.86
N ALA A 198 -22.67 -6.53 8.42
CA ALA A 198 -23.97 -6.49 7.73
C ALA A 198 -24.35 -5.05 7.35
N TYR A 199 -24.05 -4.08 8.21
CA TYR A 199 -24.25 -2.66 7.92
C TYR A 199 -23.32 -2.16 6.80
N CYS A 200 -22.03 -2.52 6.81
CA CYS A 200 -21.10 -2.18 5.73
C CYS A 200 -21.55 -2.76 4.39
N GLN A 201 -22.04 -4.01 4.37
CA GLN A 201 -22.60 -4.64 3.16
C GLN A 201 -23.83 -3.88 2.64
N LYS A 202 -24.75 -3.46 3.53
CA LYS A 202 -25.91 -2.63 3.15
C LYS A 202 -25.47 -1.27 2.57
N LEU A 203 -24.45 -0.65 3.17
CA LEU A 203 -23.90 0.62 2.70
C LEU A 203 -23.28 0.49 1.30
N VAL A 204 -22.49 -0.57 1.08
CA VAL A 204 -21.89 -0.89 -0.23
C VAL A 204 -22.99 -1.09 -1.27
N ALA A 205 -23.97 -1.97 -0.99
CA ALA A 205 -25.06 -2.24 -1.91
C ALA A 205 -25.92 -1.00 -2.22
N PHE A 206 -26.10 -0.10 -1.24
CA PHE A 206 -26.81 1.16 -1.45
C PHE A 206 -26.06 2.08 -2.41
N ILE A 207 -24.74 2.22 -2.24
CA ILE A 207 -23.90 3.09 -3.08
C ILE A 207 -23.77 2.52 -4.49
N GLU A 208 -23.65 1.20 -4.65
CA GLU A 208 -23.61 0.55 -5.97
C GLU A 208 -24.92 0.69 -6.73
N LYS A 209 -26.06 0.66 -6.03
CA LYS A 209 -27.39 0.91 -6.64
C LYS A 209 -27.66 2.40 -6.88
N GLY A 210 -27.04 3.27 -6.09
CA GLY A 210 -27.17 4.72 -6.17
C GLY A 210 -26.34 5.30 -7.32
N SER A 211 -26.98 5.46 -8.48
CA SER A 211 -26.63 6.41 -9.57
C SER A 211 -25.17 6.84 -9.68
N GLY A 212 -24.36 6.23 -10.57
CA GLY A 212 -23.12 6.76 -11.18
C GLY A 212 -21.93 7.15 -10.27
N ILE A 213 -22.17 7.55 -9.04
CA ILE A 213 -21.22 8.10 -8.07
C ILE A 213 -20.23 7.03 -7.61
N ALA A 214 -20.66 5.76 -7.60
CA ALA A 214 -19.80 4.61 -7.27
C ALA A 214 -18.61 4.43 -8.22
N GLN A 215 -18.69 4.93 -9.46
CA GLN A 215 -17.61 4.80 -10.44
C GLN A 215 -16.56 5.90 -10.32
N VAL A 216 -16.83 6.96 -9.55
CA VAL A 216 -15.87 8.04 -9.35
C VAL A 216 -14.71 7.51 -8.51
N PRO A 217 -13.43 7.62 -8.96
CA PRO A 217 -12.28 7.03 -8.28
C PRO A 217 -12.21 7.38 -6.78
N LYS A 218 -12.51 8.64 -6.45
CA LYS A 218 -12.52 9.15 -5.08
C LYS A 218 -13.53 8.44 -4.15
N VAL A 219 -14.62 7.88 -4.70
CA VAL A 219 -15.60 7.06 -3.96
C VAL A 219 -15.28 5.57 -4.09
N LEU A 220 -14.77 5.14 -5.23
CA LEU A 220 -14.43 3.74 -5.51
C LEU A 220 -13.32 3.21 -4.60
N GLU A 221 -12.26 3.98 -4.36
CA GLU A 221 -11.16 3.60 -3.48
C GLU A 221 -11.64 3.29 -2.03
N PRO A 222 -12.34 4.21 -1.33
CA PRO A 222 -12.86 3.91 0.01
C PRO A 222 -13.97 2.85 0.00
N LEU A 223 -14.70 2.68 -1.12
CA LEU A 223 -15.67 1.60 -1.29
C LEU A 223 -14.98 0.23 -1.36
N ASN A 224 -13.87 0.11 -2.10
CA ASN A 224 -13.10 -1.13 -2.23
C ASN A 224 -12.43 -1.54 -0.91
N LEU A 225 -12.15 -0.61 -0.01
CA LEU A 225 -11.65 -0.91 1.34
C LEU A 225 -12.72 -1.51 2.29
N LEU A 226 -14.00 -1.45 1.92
CA LEU A 226 -15.12 -1.99 2.69
C LEU A 226 -15.68 -3.30 2.12
N LYS A 227 -15.22 -3.70 0.93
CA LYS A 227 -15.52 -5.01 0.33
C LYS A 227 -14.56 -6.07 0.85
#